data_AF-A0A5C9ABR0-F1
#
_entry.id   AF-A0A5C9ABR0-F1
#
_cell.length_a   1.000
_cell.length_b   1.000
_cell.length_c   1.000
_cell.angle_alpha   90.00
_cell.angle_beta   90.00
_cell.angle_gamma   90.00
#
_symmetry.space_group_name_H-M   'P 1'
#
loop_
_entity.id
_entity.type
_entity.pdbx_description
1 polymer ?
#
loop_
_entity_poly.entity_id
_entity_poly.type
_entity_poly.pdbx_seq_one_letter_code
_entity_poly.pdbx_strand_id
1 'polypeptide(L)'
;EWDERASLGVVMAAGGYPGDYRTGDVIHGLPLEEVAGGKVFHAGTKLADDEQVVTNGGRVLCVTALGHTVAEAQKRAYALMTDIHWDDCFCRKDIGWRAIEREQN
;
A
#
# COMPACT_ATOMS: atom_id res chain seq x y z
N GLU A 1 22.71 -5.50 10.40
CA GLU A 1 23.29 -4.65 9.35
C GLU A 1 22.16 -3.83 8.75
N TRP A 2 22.40 -2.55 8.42
CA TRP A 2 21.37 -1.66 7.87
C TRP A 2 21.36 -1.74 6.34
N ASP A 3 20.17 -1.72 5.75
CA ASP A 3 20.01 -1.56 4.30
C ASP A 3 20.03 -0.07 3.98
N GLU A 4 20.92 0.36 3.09
CA GLU A 4 21.06 1.77 2.68
C GLU A 4 19.96 2.22 1.71
N ARG A 5 19.18 1.29 1.15
CA ARG A 5 18.08 1.62 0.24
C ARG A 5 17.00 2.42 0.96
N ALA A 6 16.45 3.40 0.26
CA ALA A 6 15.26 4.10 0.71
C ALA A 6 14.06 3.14 0.76
N SER A 7 13.16 3.36 1.70
CA SER A 7 11.87 2.69 1.79
C SER A 7 10.73 3.70 1.74
N LEU A 8 9.65 3.36 1.04
CA LEU A 8 8.45 4.18 0.97
C LEU A 8 7.20 3.31 1.01
N GLY A 9 6.26 3.68 1.89
CA GLY A 9 4.99 3.00 2.07
C GLY A 9 3.81 3.88 1.67
N VAL A 10 2.89 3.33 0.88
CA VAL A 10 1.62 3.96 0.49
C VAL A 10 0.48 3.26 1.21
N VAL A 11 -0.30 4.01 1.96
CA VAL A 11 -1.49 3.49 2.63
C VAL A 11 -2.66 3.45 1.67
N MET A 12 -3.33 2.31 1.58
CA MET A 12 -4.62 2.16 0.94
C MET A 12 -5.72 2.14 2.01
N ALA A 13 -6.72 2.99 1.85
CA ALA A 13 -7.81 3.20 2.80
C ALA A 13 -9.17 2.83 2.19
N ALA A 14 -10.10 2.45 3.07
CA ALA A 14 -11.49 2.20 2.70
C ALA A 14 -12.20 3.53 2.39
N GLY A 15 -13.06 3.53 1.36
CA GLY A 15 -13.83 4.70 0.96
C GLY A 15 -14.61 5.32 2.13
N GLY A 16 -14.52 6.64 2.26
CA GLY A 16 -15.14 7.40 3.35
C GLY A 16 -14.22 7.71 4.53
N TYR A 17 -13.08 7.02 4.68
CA TYR A 17 -12.07 7.36 5.68
C TYR A 17 -11.59 8.83 5.53
N PRO A 18 -11.44 9.61 6.63
CA PRO A 18 -11.51 9.24 8.04
C PRO A 18 -12.89 9.32 8.71
N GLY A 19 -13.96 9.56 7.94
CA GLY A 19 -15.34 9.54 8.42
C GLY A 19 -15.91 8.12 8.47
N ASP A 20 -17.18 7.97 8.10
CA ASP A 20 -17.82 6.66 8.01
C ASP A 20 -17.32 5.88 6.79
N TYR A 21 -16.97 4.61 7.00
CA TYR A 21 -16.48 3.72 5.95
C TYR A 21 -17.11 2.33 6.08
N ARG A 22 -17.17 1.63 4.96
CA ARG A 22 -17.62 0.24 4.87
C ARG A 22 -16.50 -0.72 5.31
N THR A 23 -16.90 -1.89 5.81
CA THR A 23 -16.02 -3.03 6.07
C THR A 23 -16.62 -4.28 5.44
N GLY A 24 -15.79 -5.30 5.24
CA GLY A 24 -16.20 -6.57 4.66
C GLY A 24 -16.05 -6.66 3.14
N ASP A 25 -15.50 -5.63 2.47
CA ASP A 25 -15.23 -5.71 1.03
C ASP A 25 -14.06 -6.67 0.78
N VAL A 26 -14.21 -7.51 -0.24
CA VAL A 26 -13.16 -8.45 -0.66
C VAL A 26 -12.01 -7.68 -1.26
N ILE A 27 -10.79 -7.98 -0.80
CA ILE A 27 -9.56 -7.40 -1.32
C ILE A 27 -9.02 -8.30 -2.43
N HIS A 28 -9.06 -7.80 -3.65
CA HIS A 28 -8.55 -8.50 -4.83
C HIS A 28 -7.11 -8.09 -5.14
N GLY A 29 -6.38 -8.96 -5.86
CA GLY A 29 -5.05 -8.66 -6.39
C GLY A 29 -3.91 -8.63 -5.36
N LEU A 30 -4.12 -9.18 -4.16
CA LEU A 30 -3.03 -9.37 -3.20
C LEU A 30 -1.95 -10.29 -3.81
N PRO A 31 -0.65 -9.95 -3.64
CA PRO A 31 0.43 -10.79 -4.15
C PRO A 31 0.43 -12.13 -3.43
N LEU A 32 0.45 -13.23 -4.21
CA LEU A 32 0.48 -14.60 -3.69
C LEU A 32 1.92 -15.04 -3.33
N GLU A 33 2.92 -14.36 -3.88
CA GLU A 33 4.34 -14.64 -3.66
C GLU A 33 5.06 -13.39 -3.16
N GLU A 34 6.25 -13.59 -2.57
CA GLU A 34 7.06 -12.46 -2.16
C GLU A 34 7.59 -11.67 -3.36
N VAL A 35 7.39 -10.36 -3.33
CA VAL A 35 7.93 -9.46 -4.35
C VAL A 35 9.29 -8.94 -3.90
N ALA A 36 10.31 -9.11 -4.73
CA ALA A 36 11.66 -8.67 -4.41
C ALA A 36 11.71 -7.15 -4.12
N GLY A 37 12.06 -6.80 -2.87
CA GLY A 37 12.09 -5.41 -2.42
C GLY A 37 10.71 -4.75 -2.31
N GLY A 38 9.64 -5.53 -2.22
CA GLY A 38 8.27 -5.06 -2.00
C GLY A 38 7.57 -5.87 -0.91
N LYS A 39 6.68 -5.23 -0.16
CA LYS A 39 5.85 -5.91 0.84
C LYS A 39 4.51 -5.21 0.98
N VAL A 40 3.43 -5.99 1.03
CA VAL A 40 2.10 -5.52 1.40
C VAL A 40 1.88 -5.86 2.87
N PHE A 41 1.80 -4.83 3.71
CA PHE A 41 1.51 -4.98 5.13
C PHE A 41 0.02 -4.84 5.38
N HIS A 42 -0.56 -5.84 6.04
CA HIS A 42 -1.95 -5.84 6.46
C HIS A 42 -2.14 -4.96 7.70
N ALA A 43 -3.15 -4.08 7.68
CA ALA A 43 -3.58 -3.29 8.83
C ALA A 43 -5.02 -3.67 9.19
N GLY A 44 -6.01 -2.94 8.68
CA GLY A 44 -7.43 -3.25 8.85
C GLY A 44 -7.91 -4.31 7.87
N THR A 45 -7.44 -5.55 8.00
CA THR A 45 -7.94 -6.70 7.21
C THR A 45 -8.32 -7.87 8.10
N LYS A 46 -9.21 -8.73 7.62
CA LYS A 46 -9.58 -9.99 8.27
C LYS A 46 -9.61 -11.12 7.23
N LEU A 47 -9.26 -12.34 7.62
CA LEU A 47 -9.56 -13.54 6.85
C LEU A 47 -11.02 -13.97 7.16
N ALA A 48 -11.86 -13.97 6.14
CA ALA A 48 -13.25 -14.44 6.22
C ALA A 48 -13.32 -15.97 6.21
N ASP A 49 -14.51 -16.51 6.52
CA ASP A 49 -14.72 -17.96 6.67
C ASP A 49 -14.56 -18.73 5.34
N ASP A 50 -14.69 -18.04 4.21
CA ASP A 50 -14.49 -18.56 2.86
C ASP A 50 -13.05 -18.36 2.35
N GLU A 51 -12.10 -18.14 3.27
CA GLU A 51 -10.68 -17.90 3.01
C GLU A 51 -10.36 -16.63 2.20
N GLN A 52 -11.34 -15.74 2.02
CA GLN A 52 -11.12 -14.44 1.39
C GLN A 52 -10.59 -13.42 2.38
N VAL A 53 -9.67 -12.57 1.94
CA VAL A 53 -9.21 -11.43 2.74
C VAL A 53 -10.14 -10.25 2.50
N VAL A 54 -10.70 -9.70 3.58
CA VAL A 54 -11.67 -8.60 3.53
C VAL A 54 -11.20 -7.37 4.30
N THR A 55 -11.71 -6.19 3.96
CA THR A 55 -11.50 -4.94 4.70
C THR A 55 -12.10 -5.03 6.10
N ASN A 56 -11.41 -4.49 7.10
CA ASN A 56 -11.84 -4.52 8.50
C ASN A 56 -11.31 -3.30 9.29
N GLY A 57 -11.25 -2.14 8.64
CA GLY A 57 -10.83 -0.87 9.24
C GLY A 57 -10.60 0.23 8.21
N GLY A 58 -10.47 1.48 8.66
CA GLY A 58 -10.33 2.63 7.75
C GLY A 58 -9.02 2.64 6.94
N ARG A 59 -7.89 2.30 7.57
CA ARG A 59 -6.60 2.04 6.89
C ARG A 59 -6.44 0.54 6.72
N VAL A 60 -6.40 0.07 5.49
CA VAL A 60 -6.54 -1.37 5.17
C VAL A 60 -5.18 -2.00 4.92
N LEU A 61 -4.39 -1.43 4.01
CA LEU A 61 -3.07 -1.94 3.63
C LEU A 61 -2.02 -0.83 3.65
N CYS A 62 -0.76 -1.21 3.83
CA CYS A 62 0.39 -0.37 3.53
C CYS A 62 1.29 -1.09 2.54
N VAL A 63 1.35 -0.59 1.30
CA VAL A 63 2.18 -1.14 0.22
C VAL A 63 3.53 -0.45 0.26
N THR A 64 4.56 -1.20 0.61
CA THR A 64 5.92 -0.69 0.82
C THR A 64 6.86 -1.25 -0.22
N ALA A 65 7.73 -0.41 -0.75
CA ALA A 65 8.82 -0.83 -1.62
C ALA A 65 10.16 -0.20 -1.21
N LEU A 66 11.23 -0.89 -1.57
CA LEU A 66 12.61 -0.43 -1.47
C LEU A 66 13.08 0.10 -2.83
N GLY A 67 13.96 1.09 -2.81
CA GLY A 67 14.62 1.64 -3.99
C GLY A 67 15.94 2.33 -3.63
N HIS A 68 16.81 2.53 -4.61
CA HIS A 68 18.07 3.24 -4.39
C HIS A 68 17.86 4.74 -4.14
N THR A 69 16.69 5.27 -4.52
CA THR A 69 16.23 6.63 -4.22
C THR A 69 14.79 6.60 -3.71
N VAL A 70 14.33 7.69 -3.10
CA VAL A 70 12.92 7.85 -2.71
C VAL A 70 12.03 7.83 -3.95
N ALA A 71 12.46 8.45 -5.06
CA ALA A 71 11.72 8.41 -6.32
C ALA A 71 11.53 6.98 -6.86
N GLU A 72 12.57 6.14 -6.79
CA GLU A 72 12.48 4.74 -7.21
C GLU A 72 11.57 3.94 -6.28
N ALA A 73 11.73 4.08 -4.96
CA ALA A 73 10.89 3.40 -3.97
C ALA A 73 9.40 3.79 -4.15
N GLN A 74 9.12 5.08 -4.40
CA GLN A 74 7.78 5.56 -4.69
C GLN A 74 7.17 4.88 -5.92
N LYS A 75 7.89 4.89 -7.05
CA LYS A 75 7.44 4.28 -8.29
C LYS A 75 7.16 2.78 -8.13
N ARG A 76 8.02 2.08 -7.40
CA ARG A 76 7.87 0.64 -7.12
C ARG A 76 6.67 0.35 -6.22
N ALA A 77 6.42 1.17 -5.20
CA ALA A 77 5.25 1.03 -4.34
C ALA A 77 3.94 1.20 -5.12
N TYR A 78 3.85 2.23 -5.97
CA TYR A 78 2.67 2.42 -6.83
C TYR A 78 2.52 1.33 -7.90
N ALA A 79 3.62 0.79 -8.42
CA ALA A 79 3.56 -0.34 -9.36
C ALA A 79 3.03 -1.60 -8.67
N LEU A 80 3.50 -1.91 -7.45
CA LEU A 80 3.07 -3.08 -6.67
C LEU A 80 1.59 -3.04 -6.31
N MET A 81 1.01 -1.85 -6.11
CA MET A 81 -0.41 -1.72 -5.77
C MET A 81 -1.35 -1.71 -6.97
N THR A 82 -0.84 -1.77 -8.21
CA THR A 82 -1.65 -1.61 -9.44
C THR A 82 -2.82 -2.58 -9.51
N ASP A 83 -2.60 -3.84 -9.10
CA ASP A 83 -3.60 -4.89 -9.17
C ASP A 83 -4.48 -4.98 -7.92
N ILE A 84 -4.06 -4.32 -6.82
CA ILE A 84 -4.76 -4.38 -5.54
C ILE A 84 -5.97 -3.44 -5.57
N HIS A 85 -7.17 -3.98 -5.35
CA HIS A 85 -8.39 -3.18 -5.35
C HIS A 85 -9.52 -3.81 -4.53
N TRP A 86 -10.45 -2.93 -4.13
CA TRP A 86 -11.79 -3.24 -3.62
C TRP A 86 -12.66 -2.00 -3.86
N ASP A 87 -13.95 -2.10 -3.57
CA ASP A 87 -14.91 -1.00 -3.75
C ASP A 87 -14.49 0.28 -3.01
N ASP A 88 -14.44 1.40 -3.74
CA ASP A 88 -14.09 2.73 -3.24
C ASP A 88 -12.74 2.82 -2.50
N CYS A 89 -11.81 1.90 -2.78
CA CYS A 89 -10.45 2.00 -2.24
C CYS A 89 -9.76 3.28 -2.75
N PHE A 90 -8.97 3.93 -1.89
CA PHE A 90 -8.20 5.09 -2.32
C PHE A 90 -6.86 5.20 -1.61
N CYS A 91 -5.96 5.96 -2.22
CA CYS A 91 -4.67 6.33 -1.68
C CYS A 91 -4.30 7.74 -2.15
N ARG A 92 -3.34 8.37 -1.47
CA ARG A 92 -2.67 9.55 -2.00
C ARG A 92 -1.69 9.13 -3.10
N LYS A 93 -1.52 10.00 -4.11
CA LYS A 93 -0.60 9.78 -5.25
C LYS A 93 0.73 10.51 -5.13
N ASP A 94 0.93 11.26 -4.05
CA ASP A 94 2.08 12.15 -3.85
C ASP A 94 2.95 11.77 -2.65
N ILE A 95 2.78 10.58 -2.06
CA ILE A 95 3.59 10.16 -0.91
C ILE A 95 5.08 10.27 -1.24
N GLY A 96 5.83 11.07 -0.48
CA GLY A 96 7.27 11.29 -0.70
C GLY A 96 7.65 12.46 -1.62
N TRP A 97 6.69 13.19 -2.20
CA TRP A 97 6.98 14.23 -3.21
C TRP A 97 8.04 15.27 -2.78
N ARG A 98 7.99 15.75 -1.53
CA ARG A 98 8.97 16.72 -1.00
C ARG A 98 10.39 16.17 -0.89
N ALA A 99 10.53 14.86 -0.68
CA ALA A 99 11.85 14.22 -0.65
C ALA A 99 12.39 14.04 -2.07
N ILE A 100 11.52 13.66 -3.01
CA ILE A 100 11.87 13.55 -4.44
C ILE A 100 12.33 14.91 -5.00
N GLU A 101 11.65 16.00 -4.65
CA GLU A 101 12.10 17.35 -5.03
C GLU A 101 13.49 17.69 -4.49
N ARG A 102 13.88 17.18 -3.32
CA ARG A 102 15.22 17.41 -2.75
C ARG A 102 16.30 16.57 -3.43
N GLU A 103 15.97 15.40 -3.97
CA GLU A 103 16.91 14.56 -4.73
C GLU A 103 17.31 15.17 -6.08
N GLN A 104 16.50 16.11 -6.57
CA GLN A 104 16.68 16.75 -7.88
C GLN A 104 17.38 18.13 -7.81
N ASN A 105 17.64 18.63 -6.61
CA ASN A 105 18.35 19.90 -6.36
C ASN A 105 19.80 19.64 -5.91
#